data_AF-A0A3D0DV32-F1
#
_entry.id   AF-A0A3D0DV32-F1
#
_cell.length_a   1.000
_cell.length_b   1.000
_cell.length_c   1.000
_cell.angle_alpha   90.00
_cell.angle_beta   90.00
_cell.angle_gamma   90.00
#
_symmetry.space_group_name_H-M   'P 1'
#
loop_
_entity.id
_entity.type
_entity.pdbx_description
1 polymer ?
#
loop_
_entity_poly.entity_id
_entity_poly.type
_entity_poly.pdbx_seq_one_letter_code
_entity_poly.pdbx_strand_id
1 'polypeptide(L)'
;MDQDFHYYGTYYAARQSGFSNTDATLIAKASNFIDFFNEHEYSAYWKLVRDTKKTTNYQVVASVDNPRYTVQVNKSAMWAAPEDGLWCSFHFTPGNYDEPANTPSREAVHGRDVAAALPGFQKRDTSQGLETVKKYYPERAGEFAFGKMLNRPQSALSRQLILDTIRCASDEGRLVEILEHAAGGSDILNNNREDNLHRFRLILLGVRAHVIADTWAH
;
A
#
# COMPACT_ATOMS: atom_id res chain seq x y z
N MET A 1 17.81 2.81 1.29
CA MET A 1 17.52 4.22 0.93
C MET A 1 16.42 4.77 1.86
N ASP A 2 16.30 4.26 3.09
CA ASP A 2 14.97 3.82 3.51
C ASP A 2 14.23 4.80 4.45
N GLN A 3 14.86 5.36 5.48
CA GLN A 3 14.13 6.29 6.38
C GLN A 3 13.87 7.67 5.77
N ASP A 4 14.80 8.16 4.94
CA ASP A 4 14.79 9.56 4.54
C ASP A 4 13.89 9.82 3.33
N PHE A 5 13.81 8.90 2.37
CA PHE A 5 13.12 9.21 1.11
C PHE A 5 11.59 9.16 1.25
N HIS A 6 11.03 8.13 1.90
CA HIS A 6 9.59 8.02 2.09
C HIS A 6 9.04 9.10 3.03
N TYR A 7 9.80 9.52 4.03
CA TYR A 7 9.42 10.66 4.86
C TYR A 7 9.68 12.00 4.16
N TYR A 8 10.94 12.37 3.91
CA TYR A 8 11.29 13.72 3.44
C TYR A 8 10.87 13.97 1.99
N GLY A 9 10.94 12.97 1.12
CA GLY A 9 10.48 13.08 -0.26
C GLY A 9 8.97 13.31 -0.32
N THR A 10 8.19 12.50 0.40
CA THR A 10 6.73 12.66 0.50
C THR A 10 6.35 13.97 1.19
N TYR A 11 7.03 14.34 2.28
CA TYR A 11 6.80 15.62 2.97
C TYR A 11 7.03 16.80 2.02
N TYR A 12 8.16 16.80 1.31
CA TYR A 12 8.49 17.86 0.35
C TYR A 12 7.45 17.93 -0.76
N ALA A 13 7.08 16.80 -1.36
CA ALA A 13 6.06 16.75 -2.40
C ALA A 13 4.69 17.29 -1.90
N ALA A 14 4.27 16.91 -0.69
CA ALA A 14 3.04 17.40 -0.08
C ALA A 14 3.08 18.92 0.16
N ARG A 15 4.21 19.45 0.65
CA ARG A 15 4.40 20.90 0.85
C ARG A 15 4.37 21.68 -0.47
N GLN A 16 5.05 21.18 -1.51
CA GLN A 16 5.00 21.80 -2.85
C GLN A 16 3.59 21.77 -3.44
N SER A 17 2.77 20.78 -3.07
CA SER A 17 1.38 20.66 -3.49
C SER A 17 0.40 21.52 -2.68
N GLY A 18 0.88 22.31 -1.71
CA GLY A 18 0.08 23.26 -0.94
C GLY A 18 -0.51 22.74 0.39
N PHE A 19 -0.25 21.49 0.78
CA PHE A 19 -0.70 20.97 2.09
C PHE A 19 -0.04 21.73 3.24
N SER A 20 -0.76 21.95 4.33
CA SER A 20 -0.23 22.59 5.55
C SER A 20 0.96 21.81 6.13
N ASN A 21 1.76 22.43 7.01
CA ASN A 21 2.84 21.72 7.71
C ASN A 21 2.32 20.49 8.46
N THR A 22 1.15 20.60 9.10
CA THR A 22 0.53 19.53 9.87
C THR A 22 0.08 18.39 8.96
N ASP A 23 -0.62 18.69 7.87
CA ASP A 23 -1.13 17.68 6.94
C ASP A 23 0.03 17.00 6.20
N ALA A 24 1.01 17.77 5.71
CA ALA A 24 2.20 17.22 5.07
C ALA A 24 2.99 16.30 6.02
N THR A 25 3.07 16.65 7.31
CA THR A 25 3.68 15.77 8.32
C THR A 25 2.89 14.47 8.48
N LEU A 26 1.56 14.53 8.50
CA LEU A 26 0.74 13.33 8.62
C LEU A 26 0.88 12.41 7.39
N ILE A 27 0.84 12.98 6.19
CA ILE A 27 1.06 12.24 4.93
C ILE A 27 2.44 11.55 4.95
N ALA A 28 3.50 12.29 5.30
CA ALA A 28 4.87 11.77 5.35
C ALA A 28 5.05 10.67 6.41
N LYS A 29 4.46 10.84 7.61
CA LYS A 29 4.46 9.79 8.64
C LYS A 29 3.73 8.54 8.18
N ALA A 30 2.59 8.68 7.51
CA ALA A 30 1.83 7.56 7.00
C ALA A 30 2.58 6.81 5.89
N SER A 31 3.30 7.51 5.01
CA SER A 31 4.20 6.89 4.04
C SER A 31 5.30 6.10 4.76
N ASN A 32 6.08 6.78 5.61
CA ASN A 32 7.22 6.18 6.31
C ASN A 32 6.82 5.02 7.24
N PHE A 33 5.59 5.03 7.78
CA PHE A 33 5.09 3.95 8.65
C PHE A 33 5.13 2.58 7.96
N ILE A 34 4.96 2.53 6.64
CA ILE A 34 4.90 1.27 5.89
C ILE A 34 6.21 0.49 5.97
N ASP A 35 7.37 1.16 6.00
CA ASP A 35 8.67 0.50 6.23
C ASP A 35 8.78 -0.14 7.61
N PHE A 36 8.10 0.43 8.62
CA PHE A 36 8.09 -0.10 9.98
C PHE A 36 6.95 -1.09 10.22
N PHE A 37 6.04 -1.26 9.26
CA PHE A 37 4.88 -2.11 9.41
C PHE A 37 5.26 -3.58 9.18
N ASN A 38 5.81 -4.18 10.23
CA ASN A 38 6.30 -5.55 10.25
C ASN A 38 5.55 -6.44 11.26
N GLU A 39 5.70 -7.74 11.11
CA GLU A 39 5.02 -8.74 11.91
C GLU A 39 5.53 -8.83 13.33
N HIS A 40 6.80 -8.52 13.60
CA HIS A 40 7.34 -8.55 14.95
C HIS A 40 6.61 -7.59 15.88
N GLU A 41 6.31 -6.39 15.39
CA GLU A 41 5.63 -5.34 16.15
C GLU A 41 4.10 -5.41 16.02
N TYR A 42 3.57 -5.78 14.84
CA TYR A 42 2.15 -5.60 14.53
C TYR A 42 1.33 -6.88 14.34
N SER A 43 1.94 -8.07 14.31
CA SER A 43 1.22 -9.35 14.21
C SER A 43 0.57 -9.71 15.56
N ALA A 44 -0.57 -9.10 15.85
CA ALA A 44 -1.34 -9.32 17.08
C ALA A 44 -2.84 -9.40 16.83
N TYR A 45 -3.59 -9.80 17.87
CA TYR A 45 -5.04 -9.67 17.91
C TYR A 45 -5.38 -8.31 18.49
N TRP A 46 -5.81 -7.39 17.62
CA TRP A 46 -6.11 -6.03 18.01
C TRP A 46 -7.58 -5.90 18.39
N LYS A 47 -7.86 -5.13 19.44
CA LYS A 47 -9.20 -4.66 19.77
C LYS A 47 -9.24 -3.15 19.54
N LEU A 48 -10.17 -2.71 18.69
CA LEU A 48 -10.49 -1.29 18.57
C LEU A 48 -11.47 -0.94 19.69
N VAL A 49 -11.17 0.11 20.44
CA VAL A 49 -11.91 0.48 21.66
C VAL A 49 -12.28 1.95 21.64
N ARG A 50 -13.40 2.33 22.27
CA ARG A 50 -13.81 3.75 22.37
C ARG A 50 -13.05 4.53 23.44
N ASP A 51 -12.59 3.85 24.48
CA ASP A 51 -12.00 4.50 25.64
C ASP A 51 -10.63 5.09 25.30
N THR A 52 -10.50 6.41 25.48
CA THR A 52 -9.22 7.13 25.31
C THR A 52 -8.35 7.11 26.56
N LYS A 53 -8.89 6.63 27.69
CA LYS A 53 -8.19 6.48 28.96
C LYS A 53 -7.96 5.00 29.24
N LYS A 54 -6.78 4.67 29.78
CA LYS A 54 -6.44 3.31 30.16
C LYS A 54 -7.44 2.78 31.20
N THR A 55 -8.05 1.63 30.91
CA THR A 55 -9.02 0.96 31.77
C THR A 55 -8.83 -0.56 31.71
N THR A 56 -9.42 -1.30 32.63
CA THR A 56 -9.49 -2.77 32.59
C THR A 56 -10.70 -3.27 31.82
N ASN A 57 -11.71 -2.42 31.61
CA ASN A 57 -12.98 -2.76 30.97
C ASN A 57 -13.21 -1.89 29.74
N TYR A 58 -12.50 -2.18 28.66
CA TYR A 58 -12.64 -1.44 27.41
C TYR A 58 -13.96 -1.75 26.69
N GLN A 59 -14.59 -0.71 26.15
CA GLN A 59 -15.69 -0.83 25.20
C GLN A 59 -15.14 -1.19 23.81
N VAL A 60 -15.09 -2.49 23.53
CA VAL A 60 -14.61 -3.01 22.25
C VAL A 60 -15.64 -2.74 21.15
N VAL A 61 -15.18 -2.08 20.10
CA VAL A 61 -15.93 -1.72 18.90
C VAL A 61 -15.75 -2.76 17.80
N ALA A 62 -14.51 -3.24 17.64
CA ALA A 62 -14.18 -4.24 16.64
C ALA A 62 -12.95 -5.03 17.06
N SER A 63 -12.78 -6.19 16.43
CA SER A 63 -11.60 -7.03 16.57
C SER A 63 -10.93 -7.14 15.21
N VAL A 64 -9.62 -6.99 15.17
CA VAL A 64 -8.81 -7.26 13.98
C VAL A 64 -7.89 -8.42 14.33
N ASP A 65 -8.24 -9.58 13.80
CA ASP A 65 -7.50 -10.80 14.05
C ASP A 65 -6.34 -10.87 13.08
N ASN A 66 -5.12 -10.64 13.59
CA ASN A 66 -3.87 -10.80 12.85
C ASN A 66 -3.93 -10.10 11.49
N PRO A 67 -3.78 -8.76 11.43
CA PRO A 67 -3.92 -8.02 10.18
C PRO A 67 -2.93 -8.60 9.19
N ARG A 68 -3.42 -9.42 8.26
CA ARG A 68 -2.65 -9.97 7.15
C ARG A 68 -3.49 -9.70 5.93
N TYR A 69 -2.98 -8.88 5.02
CA TYR A 69 -3.52 -8.90 3.66
C TYR A 69 -3.36 -10.33 3.15
N THR A 70 -4.45 -10.87 2.61
CA THR A 70 -4.61 -12.24 2.09
C THR A 70 -3.27 -12.87 1.69
N VAL A 71 -2.77 -13.80 2.51
CA VAL A 71 -1.51 -14.49 2.25
C VAL A 71 -1.61 -15.18 0.89
N GLN A 72 -0.63 -14.96 0.01
CA GLN A 72 -0.58 -15.56 -1.32
C GLN A 72 -0.13 -17.02 -1.31
N VAL A 73 -0.16 -17.66 -0.14
CA VAL A 73 0.38 -18.99 0.10
C VAL A 73 -0.50 -19.74 1.11
N ASN A 74 -0.54 -21.06 0.96
CA ASN A 74 -1.34 -21.98 1.79
C ASN A 74 -0.96 -21.92 3.29
N LYS A 75 -1.87 -22.39 4.16
CA LYS A 75 -1.76 -22.37 5.64
C LYS A 75 -0.42 -22.89 6.20
N SER A 76 0.28 -23.77 5.48
CA SER A 76 1.59 -24.32 5.85
C SER A 76 2.74 -23.33 5.69
N ALA A 77 2.72 -22.47 4.68
CA ALA A 77 3.77 -21.46 4.48
C ALA A 77 3.72 -20.32 5.51
N MET A 78 2.55 -20.11 6.15
CA MET A 78 2.38 -19.16 7.26
C MET A 78 3.26 -19.45 8.48
N TRP A 79 3.77 -20.68 8.62
CA TRP A 79 4.64 -21.10 9.72
C TRP A 79 6.14 -21.00 9.40
N ALA A 80 6.50 -20.88 8.12
CA ALA A 80 7.89 -20.97 7.65
C ALA A 80 8.53 -19.61 7.32
N ALA A 81 7.74 -18.62 6.90
CA ALA A 81 8.19 -17.25 6.64
C ALA A 81 7.08 -16.24 7.01
N PRO A 82 6.72 -16.11 8.30
CA PRO A 82 5.65 -15.22 8.74
C PRO A 82 6.01 -13.73 8.64
N GLU A 83 7.27 -13.39 8.37
CA GLU A 83 7.88 -12.06 8.52
C GLU A 83 7.75 -11.18 7.27
N ASP A 84 7.25 -11.76 6.17
CA ASP A 84 7.21 -11.13 4.85
C ASP A 84 5.80 -10.71 4.44
N GLY A 85 4.75 -11.15 5.12
CA GLY A 85 3.36 -10.95 4.70
C GLY A 85 2.91 -9.49 4.72
N LEU A 86 3.09 -8.80 5.84
CA LEU A 86 2.68 -7.41 6.04
C LEU A 86 3.55 -6.47 5.24
N TRP A 87 4.88 -6.58 5.39
CA TRP A 87 5.81 -5.71 4.69
C TRP A 87 5.72 -5.93 3.17
N CYS A 88 5.81 -7.17 2.66
CA CYS A 88 5.78 -7.40 1.21
C CYS A 88 4.45 -7.02 0.56
N SER A 89 3.34 -6.97 1.30
CA SER A 89 2.04 -6.55 0.77
C SER A 89 2.04 -5.11 0.25
N PHE A 90 2.93 -4.26 0.76
CA PHE A 90 3.06 -2.87 0.30
C PHE A 90 4.24 -2.66 -0.66
N HIS A 91 5.31 -3.47 -0.55
CA HIS A 91 6.55 -3.28 -1.33
C HIS A 91 6.55 -4.09 -2.64
N PHE A 92 5.88 -5.25 -2.67
CA PHE A 92 5.86 -6.16 -3.82
C PHE A 92 4.45 -6.43 -4.34
N THR A 93 3.72 -5.35 -4.65
CA THR A 93 2.41 -5.49 -5.28
C THR A 93 2.54 -6.03 -6.70
N PRO A 94 1.56 -6.81 -7.21
CA PRO A 94 1.60 -7.30 -8.59
C PRO A 94 1.78 -6.16 -9.61
N GLY A 95 2.71 -6.31 -10.56
CA GLY A 95 2.92 -5.30 -11.60
C GLY A 95 3.58 -5.78 -12.89
N ASN A 96 4.10 -7.00 -12.94
CA ASN A 96 4.82 -7.54 -14.09
C ASN A 96 3.95 -8.50 -14.92
N TYR A 97 2.78 -8.03 -15.36
CA TYR A 97 1.81 -8.79 -16.17
C TYR A 97 1.22 -7.94 -17.30
N ASP A 98 0.54 -8.57 -18.27
CA ASP A 98 -0.13 -7.84 -19.36
C ASP A 98 -1.22 -6.93 -18.80
N GLU A 99 -1.36 -5.75 -19.38
CA GLU A 99 -2.40 -4.83 -18.99
C GLU A 99 -3.78 -5.47 -19.24
N PRO A 100 -4.64 -5.61 -18.20
CA PRO A 100 -6.00 -6.06 -18.40
C PRO A 100 -6.75 -5.15 -19.38
N ALA A 101 -7.78 -5.69 -20.03
CA ALA A 101 -8.67 -4.87 -20.85
C ALA A 101 -9.25 -3.72 -20.02
N ASN A 102 -9.38 -2.53 -20.64
CA ASN A 102 -9.85 -1.30 -20.00
C ASN A 102 -8.94 -0.71 -18.92
N THR A 103 -7.68 -1.14 -18.84
CA THR A 103 -6.72 -0.46 -17.97
C THR A 103 -6.56 1.00 -18.44
N PRO A 104 -6.67 2.00 -17.54
CA PRO A 104 -6.46 3.40 -17.89
C PRO A 104 -5.10 3.62 -18.57
N SER A 105 -5.07 4.47 -19.60
CA SER A 105 -3.83 4.86 -20.25
C SER A 105 -2.99 5.77 -19.35
N ARG A 106 -1.70 5.92 -19.67
CA ARG A 106 -0.79 6.80 -18.92
C ARG A 106 -1.23 8.25 -19.02
N GLU A 107 -1.70 8.68 -20.18
CA GLU A 107 -2.22 10.02 -20.44
C GLU A 107 -3.54 10.26 -19.71
N ALA A 108 -4.39 9.24 -19.58
CA ALA A 108 -5.64 9.34 -18.82
C ALA A 108 -5.39 9.56 -17.32
N VAL A 109 -4.30 9.01 -16.78
CA VAL A 109 -3.94 9.12 -15.36
C VAL A 109 -3.10 10.37 -15.06
N HIS A 110 -2.10 10.64 -15.89
CA HIS A 110 -1.09 11.69 -15.63
C HIS A 110 -1.33 12.98 -16.41
N GLY A 111 -2.16 12.95 -17.44
CA GLY A 111 -2.19 13.99 -18.49
C GLY A 111 -1.08 13.80 -19.51
N ARG A 112 -1.24 14.43 -20.68
CA ARG A 112 -0.34 14.25 -21.84
C ARG A 112 1.12 14.61 -21.52
N ASP A 113 1.34 15.77 -20.88
CA ASP A 113 2.68 16.32 -20.71
C ASP A 113 3.50 15.50 -19.69
N VAL A 114 2.89 15.13 -18.57
CA VAL A 114 3.53 14.29 -17.55
C VAL A 114 3.75 12.87 -18.09
N ALA A 115 2.78 12.30 -18.81
CA ALA A 115 2.94 10.98 -19.42
C ALA A 115 4.09 10.95 -20.45
N ALA A 116 4.32 12.05 -21.18
CA ALA A 116 5.43 12.16 -22.13
C ALA A 116 6.80 12.24 -21.44
N ALA A 117 6.87 12.78 -20.22
CA ALA A 117 8.11 12.87 -19.44
C ALA A 117 8.46 11.57 -18.68
N LEU A 118 7.45 10.75 -18.36
CA LEU A 118 7.65 9.48 -17.67
C LEU A 118 8.11 8.38 -18.65
N PRO A 119 8.94 7.41 -18.23
CA PRO A 119 9.20 6.22 -19.03
C PRO A 119 7.94 5.36 -19.16
N GLY A 120 7.83 4.64 -20.28
CA GLY A 120 6.75 3.68 -20.51
C GLY A 120 6.78 2.49 -19.55
N PHE A 121 5.65 1.80 -19.40
CA PHE A 121 5.61 0.53 -18.69
C PHE A 121 6.51 -0.50 -19.39
N GLN A 122 7.38 -1.15 -18.62
CA GLN A 122 8.27 -2.19 -19.11
C GLN A 122 8.10 -3.46 -18.29
N LYS A 123 7.67 -4.53 -18.97
CA LYS A 123 7.75 -5.87 -18.44
C LYS A 123 9.19 -6.33 -18.39
N ARG A 124 9.56 -6.93 -17.28
CA ARG A 124 10.88 -7.54 -17.11
C ARG A 124 10.78 -9.02 -17.43
N ASP A 125 11.72 -9.52 -18.22
CA ASP A 125 11.94 -10.97 -18.31
C ASP A 125 12.51 -11.46 -16.98
N THR A 126 11.66 -12.11 -16.19
CA THR A 126 12.05 -12.70 -14.90
C THR A 126 12.54 -14.13 -15.04
N SER A 127 12.54 -14.70 -16.26
CA SER A 127 13.00 -16.06 -16.53
C SER A 127 14.49 -16.16 -16.82
N GLN A 128 15.16 -15.01 -16.95
CA GLN A 128 16.60 -14.95 -17.16
C GLN A 128 17.33 -15.62 -15.98
N GLY A 129 18.03 -16.73 -16.25
CA GLY A 129 18.72 -17.52 -15.23
C GLY A 129 17.93 -18.73 -14.70
N LEU A 130 16.69 -18.97 -15.17
CA LEU A 130 15.90 -20.13 -14.75
C LEU A 130 16.63 -21.45 -15.02
N GLU A 131 17.25 -21.60 -16.18
CA GLU A 131 18.00 -22.83 -16.52
C GLU A 131 19.25 -23.01 -15.64
N THR A 132 19.90 -21.91 -15.23
CA THR A 132 20.99 -21.94 -14.26
C THR A 132 20.49 -22.37 -12.88
N VAL A 133 19.36 -21.82 -12.42
CA VAL A 133 18.76 -22.19 -11.14
C VAL A 133 18.29 -23.64 -11.16
N LYS A 134 17.62 -24.11 -12.21
CA LYS A 134 17.25 -25.52 -12.37
C LYS A 134 18.46 -26.46 -12.28
N LYS A 135 19.62 -26.04 -12.80
CA LYS A 135 20.85 -26.84 -12.81
C LYS A 135 21.49 -26.95 -11.42
N TYR A 136 21.53 -25.85 -10.65
CA TYR A 136 22.28 -25.79 -9.39
C TYR A 136 21.41 -25.81 -8.13
N TYR A 137 20.15 -25.39 -8.23
CA TYR A 137 19.17 -25.21 -7.15
C TYR A 137 17.74 -25.56 -7.63
N PRO A 138 17.49 -26.81 -8.07
CA PRO A 138 16.22 -27.20 -8.70
C PRO A 138 14.99 -26.96 -7.82
N GLU A 139 15.13 -27.03 -6.49
CA GLU A 139 14.09 -26.73 -5.51
C GLU A 139 13.59 -25.28 -5.58
N ARG A 140 14.43 -24.35 -6.05
CA ARG A 140 14.11 -22.93 -6.18
C ARG A 140 13.53 -22.54 -7.53
N ALA A 141 13.48 -23.47 -8.49
CA ALA A 141 12.95 -23.18 -9.82
C ALA A 141 11.49 -22.70 -9.79
N GLY A 142 10.71 -23.14 -8.80
CA GLY A 142 9.33 -22.69 -8.58
C GLY A 142 9.21 -21.21 -8.20
N GLU A 143 10.25 -20.60 -7.64
CA GLU A 143 10.25 -19.19 -7.22
C GLU A 143 10.07 -18.23 -8.40
N PHE A 144 10.48 -18.64 -9.60
CA PHE A 144 10.35 -17.85 -10.83
C PHE A 144 8.87 -17.59 -11.21
N ALA A 145 7.93 -18.40 -10.71
CA ALA A 145 6.50 -18.16 -10.88
C ALA A 145 6.01 -16.88 -10.17
N PHE A 146 6.76 -16.37 -9.20
CA PHE A 146 6.47 -15.13 -8.49
C PHE A 146 6.99 -13.90 -9.23
N GLY A 147 7.66 -14.03 -10.38
CA GLY A 147 8.14 -12.87 -11.17
C GLY A 147 7.04 -11.88 -11.59
N LYS A 148 5.78 -12.30 -11.62
CA LYS A 148 4.59 -11.44 -11.82
C LYS A 148 4.30 -10.48 -10.65
N MET A 149 4.78 -10.84 -9.46
CA MET A 149 4.65 -10.07 -8.22
C MET A 149 5.62 -8.91 -8.12
N LEU A 150 6.55 -8.78 -9.07
CA LEU A 150 7.39 -7.60 -9.16
C LEU A 150 6.52 -6.40 -9.50
N ASN A 151 6.47 -5.48 -8.56
CA ASN A 151 5.84 -4.20 -8.76
C ASN A 151 6.60 -3.44 -9.84
N ARG A 152 5.89 -2.72 -10.71
CA ARG A 152 6.52 -2.01 -11.83
C ARG A 152 5.95 -0.62 -11.94
N PRO A 153 6.79 0.37 -12.28
CA PRO A 153 6.32 1.71 -12.45
C PRO A 153 5.38 1.73 -13.64
N GLN A 154 4.33 2.54 -13.54
CA GLN A 154 3.31 2.63 -14.57
C GLN A 154 2.57 1.31 -14.83
N SER A 155 2.62 0.30 -13.96
CA SER A 155 1.80 -0.91 -14.13
C SER A 155 0.30 -0.61 -14.08
N ALA A 156 -0.53 -1.57 -14.51
CA ALA A 156 -1.99 -1.46 -14.41
C ALA A 156 -2.45 -1.16 -12.97
N LEU A 157 -1.86 -1.82 -11.97
CA LEU A 157 -2.17 -1.59 -10.56
C LEU A 157 -1.75 -0.18 -10.11
N SER A 158 -0.52 0.25 -10.43
CA SER A 158 -0.04 1.59 -10.05
C SER A 158 -0.91 2.69 -10.63
N ARG A 159 -1.35 2.55 -11.89
CA ARG A 159 -2.26 3.49 -12.56
C ARG A 159 -3.64 3.51 -11.92
N GLN A 160 -4.19 2.35 -11.59
CA GLN A 160 -5.48 2.27 -10.88
C GLN A 160 -5.41 2.87 -9.48
N LEU A 161 -4.29 2.67 -8.77
CA LEU A 161 -4.05 3.23 -7.44
C LEU A 161 -4.06 4.76 -7.48
N ILE A 162 -3.44 5.37 -8.49
CA ILE A 162 -3.45 6.82 -8.68
C ILE A 162 -4.87 7.34 -8.93
N LEU A 163 -5.64 6.70 -9.82
CA LEU A 163 -7.02 7.11 -10.09
C LEU A 163 -7.91 7.01 -8.85
N ASP A 164 -7.82 5.91 -8.09
CA ASP A 164 -8.60 5.78 -6.87
C ASP A 164 -8.14 6.78 -5.80
N THR A 165 -6.87 7.19 -5.79
CA THR A 165 -6.36 8.25 -4.90
C THR A 165 -6.96 9.60 -5.26
N ILE A 166 -7.01 9.94 -6.55
CA ILE A 166 -7.68 11.16 -7.03
C ILE A 166 -9.16 11.13 -6.62
N ARG A 167 -9.84 9.99 -6.81
CA ARG A 167 -11.24 9.83 -6.41
C ARG A 167 -11.42 10.01 -4.90
N CYS A 168 -10.59 9.41 -4.07
CA CYS A 168 -10.61 9.59 -2.61
C CYS A 168 -10.35 11.05 -2.19
N ALA A 169 -9.60 11.81 -2.98
CA ALA A 169 -9.35 13.22 -2.73
C ALA A 169 -10.53 14.11 -3.15
N SER A 170 -11.27 13.74 -4.20
CA SER A 170 -12.37 14.55 -4.77
C SER A 170 -13.78 14.15 -4.34
N ASP A 171 -13.96 12.92 -3.84
CA ASP A 171 -15.25 12.32 -3.53
C ASP A 171 -15.21 11.70 -2.12
N GLU A 172 -15.87 12.36 -1.17
CA GLU A 172 -15.99 11.86 0.21
C GLU A 172 -16.78 10.57 0.31
N GLY A 173 -17.74 10.33 -0.61
CA GLY A 173 -18.48 9.08 -0.66
C GLY A 173 -17.54 7.89 -0.83
N ARG A 174 -16.48 8.04 -1.63
CA ARG A 174 -15.47 7.00 -1.80
C ARG A 174 -14.71 6.67 -0.51
N LEU A 175 -14.39 7.66 0.31
CA LEU A 175 -13.73 7.43 1.61
C LEU A 175 -14.66 6.70 2.58
N VAL A 176 -15.95 7.05 2.56
CA VAL A 176 -16.99 6.43 3.38
C VAL A 176 -17.17 4.97 2.99
N GLU A 177 -17.29 4.66 1.70
CA GLU A 177 -17.36 3.28 1.21
C GLU A 177 -16.19 2.42 1.73
N ILE A 178 -14.96 2.96 1.71
CA ILE A 178 -13.78 2.23 2.20
C ILE A 178 -13.91 1.99 3.71
N LEU A 179 -14.31 3.01 4.48
CA LEU A 179 -14.46 2.89 5.92
C LEU A 179 -15.62 1.98 6.31
N GLU A 180 -16.72 1.92 5.57
CA GLU A 180 -17.83 1.00 5.82
C GLU A 180 -17.42 -0.48 5.76
N HIS A 181 -16.38 -0.79 4.98
CA HIS A 181 -15.79 -2.13 4.93
C HIS A 181 -14.71 -2.37 6.00
N ALA A 182 -14.26 -1.33 6.70
CA ALA A 182 -13.23 -1.45 7.73
C ALA A 182 -13.81 -1.95 9.06
N ALA A 183 -13.02 -2.72 9.80
CA ALA A 183 -13.35 -3.11 11.17
C ALA A 183 -13.53 -1.84 12.03
N GLY A 184 -14.70 -1.67 12.64
CA GLY A 184 -15.03 -0.48 13.44
C GLY A 184 -15.31 0.78 12.62
N GLY A 185 -15.48 0.65 11.30
CA GLY A 185 -15.75 1.74 10.37
C GLY A 185 -16.93 2.62 10.76
N SER A 186 -18.07 2.00 11.09
CA SER A 186 -19.27 2.73 11.52
C SER A 186 -19.01 3.61 12.74
N ASP A 187 -18.22 3.16 13.70
CA ASP A 187 -17.86 3.93 14.88
C ASP A 187 -16.93 5.11 14.55
N ILE A 188 -15.96 4.89 13.66
CA ILE A 188 -15.10 5.97 13.13
C ILE A 188 -15.96 7.02 12.41
N LEU A 189 -16.91 6.58 11.58
CA LEU A 189 -17.79 7.47 10.82
C LEU A 189 -18.82 8.22 11.67
N ASN A 190 -19.23 7.65 12.81
CA ASN A 190 -20.21 8.26 13.72
C ASN A 190 -19.58 9.17 14.78
N ASN A 191 -18.25 9.20 14.91
CA ASN A 191 -17.54 9.99 15.91
C ASN A 191 -16.61 11.00 15.24
N ASN A 192 -16.96 12.28 15.23
CA ASN A 192 -16.18 13.34 14.58
C ASN A 192 -15.86 13.05 13.10
N ARG A 193 -16.93 12.79 12.34
CA ARG A 193 -16.87 12.33 10.94
C ARG A 193 -15.93 13.14 10.06
N GLU A 194 -16.03 14.47 10.11
CA GLU A 194 -15.27 15.37 9.25
C GLU A 194 -13.75 15.26 9.52
N ASP A 195 -13.32 15.32 10.78
CA ASP A 195 -11.91 15.14 11.16
C ASP A 195 -11.40 13.74 10.77
N ASN A 196 -12.20 12.71 11.00
CA ASN A 196 -11.81 11.34 10.67
C ASN A 196 -11.67 11.14 9.16
N LEU A 197 -12.59 11.68 8.35
CA LEU A 197 -12.49 11.62 6.89
C LEU A 197 -11.28 12.41 6.38
N HIS A 198 -11.02 13.59 6.94
CA HIS A 198 -9.84 14.39 6.62
C HIS A 198 -8.55 13.61 6.91
N ARG A 199 -8.40 13.11 8.15
CA ARG A 199 -7.22 12.34 8.57
C ARG A 199 -7.05 11.05 7.76
N PHE A 200 -8.16 10.33 7.51
CA PHE A 200 -8.12 9.10 6.72
C PHE A 200 -7.67 9.37 5.28
N ARG A 201 -8.17 10.44 4.64
CA ARG A 201 -7.73 10.86 3.30
C ARG A 201 -6.22 11.09 3.25
N LEU A 202 -5.67 11.80 4.23
CA LEU A 202 -4.24 12.11 4.32
C LEU A 202 -3.39 10.86 4.57
N ILE A 203 -3.83 9.98 5.47
CA ILE A 203 -3.15 8.71 5.76
C ILE A 203 -3.13 7.84 4.50
N LEU A 204 -4.28 7.69 3.84
CA LEU A 204 -4.40 6.90 2.61
C LEU A 204 -3.51 7.44 1.49
N LEU A 205 -3.43 8.77 1.34
CA LEU A 205 -2.52 9.41 0.39
C LEU A 205 -1.05 9.07 0.70
N GLY A 206 -0.63 9.14 1.96
CA GLY A 206 0.72 8.79 2.38
C GLY A 206 1.08 7.33 2.12
N VAL A 207 0.21 6.41 2.53
CA VAL A 207 0.38 4.96 2.28
C VAL A 207 0.50 4.66 0.79
N ARG A 208 -0.30 5.31 -0.06
CA ARG A 208 -0.24 5.08 -1.51
C ARG A 208 0.96 5.73 -2.17
N ALA A 209 1.41 6.87 -1.67
CA ALA A 209 2.66 7.49 -2.11
C ALA A 209 3.85 6.55 -1.86
N HIS A 210 3.89 5.89 -0.69
CA HIS A 210 4.87 4.85 -0.39
C HIS A 210 4.87 3.75 -1.45
N VAL A 211 3.74 3.06 -1.62
CA VAL A 211 3.59 1.94 -2.55
C VAL A 211 3.99 2.34 -3.97
N ILE A 212 3.62 3.55 -4.42
CA ILE A 212 3.99 4.05 -5.75
C ILE A 212 5.50 4.30 -5.85
N ALA A 213 6.12 4.90 -4.84
CA ALA A 213 7.57 5.14 -4.84
C ALA A 213 8.35 3.82 -4.96
N ASP A 214 7.93 2.78 -4.24
CA ASP A 214 8.56 1.46 -4.29
C ASP A 214 8.47 0.79 -5.65
N THR A 215 7.43 1.10 -6.45
CA THR A 215 7.34 0.62 -7.83
C THR A 215 8.56 1.03 -8.66
N TRP A 216 9.24 2.12 -8.30
CA TRP A 216 10.40 2.66 -9.01
C TRP A 216 11.74 2.20 -8.40
N ALA A 217 11.74 1.78 -7.13
CA ALA A 217 12.95 1.45 -6.39
C ALA A 217 13.34 -0.04 -6.47
N HIS A 218 12.37 -0.93 -6.65
CA HIS A 218 12.55 -2.40 -6.72
C HIS A 218 12.53 -2.95 -8.17
#